data_AF-A0A8C7ERA4-F1
#
_entry.id   AF-A0A8C7ERA4-F1
#
_cell.length_a   1.000
_cell.length_b   1.000
_cell.length_c   1.000
_cell.angle_alpha   90.00
_cell.angle_beta   90.00
_cell.angle_gamma   90.00
#
_symmetry.space_group_name_H-M   'P 1'
#
loop_
_entity.id
_entity.type
_entity.pdbx_description
1 polymer ?
#
loop_
_entity_poly.entity_id
_entity_poly.type
_entity_poly.pdbx_seq_one_letter_code
_entity_poly.pdbx_strand_id
1 'polypeptide(L)' 'MVKKSQKSVKIAPGAVVCVENEMWGDVTIGSMTAIHTKAQITAEARPVVIGEGNLIEEQVLIINSISHSRGRG' A
#
# COMPACT_ATOMS: atom_id res chain seq x y z
N MET A 1 22.29 10.89 5.64
CA MET A 1 21.95 10.14 4.41
C MET A 1 20.58 9.50 4.61
N VAL A 2 19.51 10.13 4.10
CA VAL A 2 18.20 9.46 4.06
C VAL A 2 18.28 8.44 2.94
N LYS A 3 18.33 7.14 3.28
CA LYS A 3 18.21 6.07 2.28
C LYS A 3 16.88 6.29 1.57
N LYS A 4 16.94 6.64 0.29
CA LYS A 4 15.76 6.67 -0.59
C LYS A 4 15.26 5.22 -0.60
N SER A 5 14.20 4.93 0.15
CA SER A 5 13.63 3.59 0.20
C SER A 5 13.29 3.23 -1.23
N GLN A 6 13.94 2.19 -1.75
CA GLN A 6 13.59 1.63 -3.06
C GLN A 6 12.09 1.35 -3.01
N LYS A 7 11.34 1.91 -3.96
CA LYS A 7 9.92 1.61 -4.10
C LYS A 7 9.81 0.09 -4.29
N SER A 8 9.36 -0.62 -3.28
CA SER A 8 9.30 -2.08 -3.28
C SER A 8 7.91 -2.50 -2.86
N VAL A 9 7.20 -3.13 -3.79
CA VAL A 9 5.98 -3.86 -3.47
C VAL A 9 6.40 -5.29 -3.16
N LYS A 10 6.08 -5.77 -1.97
CA LYS A 10 6.37 -7.12 -1.49
C LYS A 10 5.06 -7.85 -1.31
N ILE A 11 4.89 -8.96 -1.99
CA ILE A 11 3.67 -9.77 -1.95
C ILE A 11 4.07 -11.15 -1.41
N ALA A 12 3.53 -11.51 -0.26
CA ALA A 12 3.79 -12.81 0.35
C ALA A 12 3.13 -13.95 -0.45
N PRO A 13 3.66 -15.18 -0.38
CA PRO A 13 3.04 -16.34 -1.01
C PRO A 13 1.57 -16.51 -0.60
N GLY A 14 0.72 -16.86 -1.56
CA GLY A 14 -0.71 -17.07 -1.33
C GLY A 14 -1.55 -15.81 -1.21
N ALA A 15 -0.96 -14.60 -1.26
CA ALA A 15 -1.72 -13.38 -1.48
C ALA A 15 -2.25 -13.33 -2.93
N VAL A 16 -3.48 -12.84 -3.09
CA VAL A 16 -4.13 -12.66 -4.40
C VAL A 16 -4.23 -11.18 -4.66
N VAL A 17 -3.59 -10.71 -5.72
CA VAL A 17 -3.46 -9.28 -6.00
C VAL A 17 -3.94 -9.00 -7.42
N CYS A 18 -5.02 -8.23 -7.55
CA CYS A 18 -5.57 -7.86 -8.86
C CYS A 18 -4.56 -7.01 -9.66
N VAL A 19 -4.43 -7.27 -10.96
CA VAL A 19 -3.51 -6.55 -11.86
C VAL A 19 -3.89 -5.07 -12.03
N GLU A 20 -5.18 -4.74 -11.88
CA GLU A 20 -5.73 -3.38 -12.05
C GLU A 20 -5.67 -2.52 -10.78
N ASN A 21 -4.90 -2.93 -9.77
CA ASN A 21 -4.68 -2.07 -8.62
C ASN A 21 -3.54 -1.08 -8.88
N GLU A 22 -3.49 -0.03 -8.06
CA GLU A 22 -2.38 0.91 -8.07
C GLU A 22 -1.68 0.88 -6.71
N MET A 23 -0.38 0.60 -6.71
CA MET A 23 0.44 0.58 -5.50
C MET A 23 1.72 1.38 -5.69
N TRP A 24 1.96 2.31 -4.77
CA TRP A 24 3.09 3.23 -4.82
C TRP A 24 3.86 3.22 -3.49
N GLY A 25 5.18 3.14 -3.56
CA GLY A 25 6.07 3.25 -2.39
C GLY A 25 6.52 1.90 -1.83
N ASP A 26 6.77 1.86 -0.51
CA ASP A 26 7.14 0.63 0.21
C ASP A 26 5.87 -0.02 0.77
N VAL A 27 5.36 -1.02 0.06
CA VAL A 27 4.10 -1.70 0.38
C VAL A 27 4.38 -3.17 0.59
N THR A 28 3.87 -3.73 1.68
CA THR A 28 3.96 -5.17 1.98
C THR A 28 2.58 -5.76 2.17
N ILE A 29 2.29 -6.85 1.45
CA ILE A 29 1.05 -7.60 1.51
C ILE A 29 1.35 -8.97 2.15
N GLY A 30 0.70 -9.25 3.28
CA GLY A 30 0.79 -10.51 4.00
C GLY A 30 0.12 -11.67 3.25
N SER A 31 0.44 -12.91 3.68
CA SER A 31 -0.08 -14.13 3.06
C SER A 31 -1.60 -14.19 3.12
N MET A 32 -2.24 -14.91 2.19
CA MET A 32 -3.69 -15.10 2.14
C MET A 32 -4.53 -13.81 2.11
N THR A 33 -3.91 -12.67 1.81
CA THR A 33 -4.61 -11.39 1.63
C THR A 33 -5.07 -11.23 0.19
N ALA A 34 -6.31 -10.78 -0.01
CA ALA A 34 -6.86 -10.48 -1.33
C ALA A 34 -6.98 -8.97 -1.55
N ILE A 35 -6.41 -8.47 -2.65
CA ILE A 35 -6.57 -7.09 -3.12
C ILE A 35 -7.45 -7.08 -4.36
N HIS A 36 -8.63 -6.49 -4.25
CA HIS A 36 -9.61 -6.40 -5.32
C HIS A 36 -9.29 -5.25 -6.30
N THR A 37 -10.03 -5.21 -7.40
CA THR A 37 -9.88 -4.25 -8.50
C THR A 37 -10.06 -2.80 -8.03
N LYS A 38 -9.32 -1.85 -8.62
CA LYS A 38 -9.39 -0.40 -8.32
C LYS A 38 -8.96 -0.01 -6.91
N ALA A 39 -8.37 -0.92 -6.13
CA ALA A 39 -7.72 -0.56 -4.88
C ALA A 39 -6.48 0.31 -5.16
N GLN A 40 -6.29 1.35 -4.35
CA GLN A 40 -5.17 2.28 -4.44
C GLN A 40 -4.43 2.35 -3.10
N ILE A 41 -3.13 2.06 -3.11
CA ILE A 41 -2.30 2.02 -1.91
C ILE A 41 -1.06 2.88 -2.10
N THR A 42 -0.91 3.92 -1.28
CA THR A 42 0.17 4.90 -1.38
C THR A 42 0.94 4.99 -0.07
N ALA A 43 2.22 4.60 -0.12
CA ALA A 43 3.18 4.63 0.98
C ALA A 43 4.26 5.70 0.74
N GLU A 44 3.89 6.97 0.93
CA GLU A 44 4.75 8.13 0.68
C GLU A 44 5.63 8.50 1.89
N ALA A 45 5.03 8.58 3.09
CA ALA A 45 5.74 8.99 4.30
C ALA A 45 6.47 7.82 4.98
N ARG A 46 5.79 6.68 5.06
CA ARG A 46 6.26 5.45 5.71
C ARG A 46 5.74 4.24 4.95
N PRO A 47 6.33 3.06 5.18
CA PRO A 47 5.80 1.83 4.63
C PRO A 47 4.32 1.59 5.01
N VAL A 48 3.59 0.93 4.13
CA VAL A 48 2.26 0.38 4.41
C VAL A 48 2.39 -1.13 4.47
N VAL A 49 1.95 -1.73 5.59
CA VAL A 49 1.98 -3.17 5.80
C VAL A 49 0.55 -3.65 6.01
N ILE A 50 0.07 -4.48 5.09
CA ILE A 50 -1.19 -5.20 5.23
C ILE A 50 -0.85 -6.59 5.74
N GLY A 51 -1.45 -6.98 6.86
CA GLY A 51 -1.20 -8.27 7.52
C GLY A 51 -1.76 -9.47 6.75
N GLU A 52 -1.68 -10.64 7.37
CA GLU A 52 -2.22 -11.90 6.82
C GLU A 52 -3.74 -11.96 6.84
N GLY A 53 -4.35 -12.63 5.85
CA GLY A 53 -5.77 -13.01 5.87
C GLY A 53 -6.75 -11.84 5.74
N ASN A 54 -6.34 -10.73 5.13
CA ASN A 54 -7.20 -9.56 4.96
C ASN A 54 -7.88 -9.52 3.58
N LEU A 55 -9.03 -8.85 3.51
CA LEU A 55 -9.74 -8.56 2.25
C LEU A 55 -9.77 -7.06 2.02
N ILE A 56 -9.11 -6.58 0.96
CA ILE A 56 -9.16 -5.19 0.52
C ILE A 56 -10.09 -5.12 -0.69
N GLU A 57 -11.28 -4.61 -0.47
CA GLU A 57 -12.35 -4.56 -1.47
C GLU A 57 -12.12 -3.49 -2.54
N GLU A 58 -13.04 -3.44 -3.51
CA GLU A 58 -12.98 -2.49 -4.62
C GLU A 58 -13.03 -1.03 -4.16
N GLN A 59 -12.34 -0.17 -4.91
CA GLN A 59 -12.36 1.29 -4.71
C GLN A 59 -11.79 1.76 -3.35
N VAL A 60 -11.11 0.88 -2.61
CA VAL A 60 -10.44 1.23 -1.35
C VAL A 60 -9.22 2.10 -1.61
N LEU A 61 -9.08 3.16 -0.82
CA LEU A 61 -7.94 4.09 -0.85
C LEU A 61 -7.19 4.06 0.48
N ILE A 62 -5.93 3.60 0.46
CA ILE A 62 -5.04 3.59 1.62
C ILE A 62 -3.90 4.56 1.35
N ILE A 63 -3.84 5.68 2.09
CA ILE A 63 -2.81 6.71 1.92
C ILE A 63 -2.07 6.93 3.23
N ASN A 64 -0.76 6.73 3.20
CA ASN A 64 0.18 7.18 4.21
C ASN A 64 1.06 8.28 3.60
N SER A 65 0.51 9.49 3.54
CA SER A 65 1.13 10.66 2.93
C SER A 65 2.06 11.40 3.87
N ILE A 66 3.01 12.14 3.30
CA ILE A 66 3.79 13.11 4.06
C ILE A 66 2.83 14.24 4.41
N SER A 67 2.35 14.25 5.65
CA SER A 67 1.63 15.39 6.17
C SER A 67 2.60 16.57 6.23
N HIS A 68 2.72 17.34 5.16
CA HIS A 68 3.06 18.74 5.29
C HIS A 68 1.98 19.28 6.22
N SER A 69 2.41 19.73 7.41
CA SER A 69 1.59 20.48 8.36
C SER A 69 0.51 21.24 7.61
N ARG A 70 -0.75 20.90 7.85
CA ARG A 70 -1.91 21.61 7.30
C ARG A 70 -1.73 23.08 7.64
N GLY A 71 -1.19 23.86 6.72
CA GLY A 71 -1.50 25.28 6.62
C GLY A 71 -2.97 25.32 6.26
N ARG A 72 -3.84 25.38 7.28
CA ARG A 72 -5.13 26.02 7.11
C ARG A 72 -4.82 27.48 6.82
N GLY A 73 -4.74 27.83 5.55
CA GLY A 73 -4.88 29.18 5.04
C GLY A 73 -6.26 29.31 4.43
#